data_AF-A0A1E4FMV3-F1
#
_entry.id   AF-A0A1E4FMV3-F1
#
_cell.length_a   1.000
_cell.length_b   1.000
_cell.length_c   1.000
_cell.angle_alpha   90.00
_cell.angle_beta   90.00
_cell.angle_gamma   90.00
#
_symmetry.space_group_name_H-M   'P 1'
#
loop_
_entity.id
_entity.type
_entity.pdbx_description
1 polymer ?
#
loop_
_entity_poly.entity_id
_entity_poly.type
_entity_poly.pdbx_seq_one_letter_code
_entity_poly.pdbx_strand_id
1 'polypeptide(L)'
;MLKHFLLAALLVSPAWAQAPDELEELMHFDVIKVEIGKELLPLVSARPAPLIQEMSEVRKQLDEERRFVLPGVRFRDNTALKGKEFVIFLREQEVARGEVEPQMYLAAAKQPAILKNIPGRPMEPGSGFYARWIDPKLRDKAEKAGCFVLGPEELVGWKIRRAVVEHAGQVFGRQEMLVALPELLSGAMNSDLAAQDRCLRVCQNLLEERLPPQVKAVAELVLDKGQVRSDADSLTERARATLKNWICADLAADPKSKSIVVATLNPALESKIREAASWGTDGLTIRDVAALGKELGTALSKSKGSEVLYVPDELRLAVHRLLTPEFSDWSVLGHSEVAAGYIVKKTHVL
;
A
#
# COMPACT_ATOMS: atom_id res chain seq x y z
N MET A 1 17.84 13.59 31.58
CA MET A 1 18.40 14.68 30.75
C MET A 1 18.27 14.21 29.30
N LEU A 2 17.44 14.74 28.41
CA LEU A 2 16.80 16.05 28.28
C LEU A 2 15.28 15.89 28.10
N LYS A 3 14.57 16.85 28.68
CA LYS A 3 13.12 17.04 28.76
C LYS A 3 12.93 18.51 28.37
N HIS A 4 11.93 18.84 27.55
CA HIS A 4 11.36 20.17 27.25
C HIS A 4 11.77 20.91 25.95
N PHE A 5 10.76 21.64 25.45
CA PHE A 5 10.61 22.49 24.25
C PHE A 5 10.25 21.71 22.96
N LEU A 6 9.05 21.83 22.35
CA LEU A 6 8.08 22.93 22.31
C LEU A 6 6.64 22.46 22.58
N LEU A 7 5.94 23.25 23.42
CA LEU A 7 4.49 23.34 23.52
C LEU A 7 4.12 24.70 22.92
N ALA A 8 3.33 24.74 21.85
CA ALA A 8 2.48 25.89 21.49
C ALA A 8 1.49 25.49 20.38
N ALA A 9 0.22 25.34 20.79
CA ALA A 9 -1.01 25.67 20.07
C ALA A 9 -1.30 25.02 18.71
N LEU A 10 -2.05 23.92 18.75
CA LEU A 10 -3.33 23.82 18.02
C LEU A 10 -4.31 23.05 18.90
N LEU A 11 -5.09 23.81 19.68
CA LEU A 11 -6.36 23.35 20.26
C LEU A 11 -7.33 23.12 19.11
N VAL A 12 -7.25 21.95 18.47
CA VAL A 12 -8.41 21.41 17.75
C VAL A 12 -9.31 20.85 18.83
N SER A 13 -10.37 21.60 19.13
CA SER A 13 -11.48 21.17 19.97
C SER A 13 -11.90 19.75 19.56
N PRO A 14 -12.06 18.80 20.49
CA PRO A 14 -12.53 17.49 20.10
C PRO A 14 -14.03 17.64 19.77
N ALA A 15 -14.35 17.62 18.49
CA ALA A 15 -15.72 17.65 18.00
C ALA A 15 -16.43 16.33 18.36
N TRP A 16 -16.90 16.23 19.60
CA TRP A 16 -17.93 15.32 20.05
C TRP A 16 -18.94 16.13 20.86
N ALA A 17 -19.62 17.05 20.18
CA ALA A 17 -20.76 17.78 20.72
C ALA A 17 -21.62 18.37 19.58
N GLN A 18 -22.15 17.49 18.74
CA GLN A 18 -23.44 17.62 18.05
C GLN A 18 -23.67 16.27 17.37
N ALA A 19 -24.72 15.54 17.80
CA ALA A 19 -25.17 14.37 17.07
C ALA A 19 -25.57 14.85 15.66
N PRO A 20 -24.95 14.35 14.59
CA PRO A 20 -25.45 14.62 13.24
C PRO A 20 -26.87 14.10 13.15
N ASP A 21 -27.72 14.72 12.32
CA ASP A 21 -29.03 14.16 11.98
C ASP A 21 -28.83 12.67 11.63
N GLU A 22 -29.61 11.76 12.25
CA GLU A 22 -29.46 10.30 12.04
C GLU A 22 -29.51 9.93 10.54
N LEU A 23 -30.11 10.80 9.71
CA LEU A 23 -30.13 10.71 8.26
C LEU A 23 -28.78 11.00 7.59
N GLU A 24 -27.98 11.94 8.11
CA GLU A 24 -26.64 12.25 7.59
C GLU A 24 -25.64 11.14 7.91
N GLU A 25 -25.71 10.52 9.09
CA GLU A 25 -24.89 9.33 9.41
C GLU A 25 -25.23 8.12 8.53
N LEU A 26 -26.48 8.01 8.06
CA LEU A 26 -26.92 6.98 7.13
C LEU A 26 -26.41 7.18 5.69
N MET A 27 -25.97 8.40 5.33
CA MET A 27 -25.52 8.72 3.97
C MET A 27 -23.98 8.75 3.79
N HIS A 28 -23.20 8.55 4.85
CA HIS A 28 -21.74 8.49 4.75
C HIS A 28 -21.28 7.03 4.61
N PHE A 29 -20.77 6.69 3.43
CA PHE A 29 -20.09 5.43 3.21
C PHE A 29 -18.76 5.41 3.97
N ASP A 30 -18.52 4.35 4.72
CA ASP A 30 -17.25 4.16 5.41
C ASP A 30 -16.17 3.81 4.38
N VAL A 31 -15.05 4.54 4.39
CA VAL A 31 -13.90 4.23 3.52
C VAL A 31 -13.37 2.83 3.86
N ILE A 32 -13.31 2.49 5.15
CA ILE A 32 -12.88 1.18 5.65
C ILE A 32 -13.94 0.67 6.65
N LYS A 33 -14.54 -0.47 6.33
CA LYS A 33 -15.50 -1.17 7.19
C LYS A 33 -15.00 -2.59 7.43
N VAL A 34 -15.09 -3.06 8.67
CA VAL A 34 -14.74 -4.43 9.05
C VAL A 34 -15.93 -5.06 9.74
N GLU A 35 -16.46 -6.11 9.13
CA GLU A 35 -17.54 -6.92 9.70
C GLU A 35 -16.93 -8.08 10.48
N ILE A 36 -17.49 -8.37 11.65
CA ILE A 36 -16.91 -9.28 12.63
C ILE A 36 -17.95 -10.29 13.12
N GLY A 37 -17.57 -11.57 13.16
CA GLY A 37 -18.36 -12.66 13.71
C GLY A 37 -18.47 -12.64 15.24
N LYS A 38 -19.47 -13.36 15.76
CA LYS A 38 -19.86 -13.30 17.18
C LYS A 38 -18.73 -13.62 18.18
N GLU A 39 -17.82 -14.55 17.87
CA GLU A 39 -16.74 -14.93 18.80
C GLU A 39 -15.62 -13.89 18.88
N LEU A 40 -15.58 -12.95 17.92
CA LEU A 40 -14.59 -11.89 17.84
C LEU A 40 -15.09 -10.55 18.41
N LEU A 41 -16.36 -10.45 18.77
CA LEU A 41 -16.95 -9.28 19.43
C LEU A 41 -16.14 -8.73 20.62
N PRO A 42 -15.51 -9.56 21.47
CA PRO A 42 -14.68 -9.04 22.57
C PRO A 42 -13.52 -8.16 22.08
N LEU A 43 -13.01 -8.37 20.86
CA LEU A 43 -11.91 -7.57 20.30
C LEU A 43 -12.30 -6.11 20.02
N VAL A 44 -13.60 -5.81 19.89
CA VAL A 44 -14.11 -4.45 19.64
C VAL A 44 -14.93 -3.87 20.80
N SER A 45 -15.57 -4.73 21.60
CA SER A 45 -16.48 -4.31 22.67
C SER A 45 -15.83 -4.23 24.06
N ALA A 46 -14.69 -4.89 24.27
CA ALA A 46 -13.97 -4.81 25.53
C ALA A 46 -13.49 -3.37 25.81
N ARG A 47 -13.21 -3.07 27.09
CA ARG A 47 -12.70 -1.76 27.53
C ARG A 47 -11.37 -1.99 28.28
N PRO A 48 -10.23 -1.55 27.71
CA PRO A 48 -10.06 -0.97 26.39
C PRO A 48 -10.32 -1.98 25.26
N ALA A 49 -10.72 -1.49 24.08
CA ALA A 49 -11.02 -2.34 22.92
C ALA A 49 -9.72 -2.69 22.17
N PRO A 50 -9.28 -3.96 22.14
CA PRO A 50 -8.00 -4.36 21.56
C PRO A 50 -7.80 -3.90 20.11
N LEU A 51 -8.81 -4.06 19.25
CA LEU A 51 -8.70 -3.66 17.84
C LEU A 51 -8.62 -2.15 17.65
N ILE A 52 -9.25 -1.35 18.52
CA ILE A 52 -9.15 0.11 18.43
C ILE A 52 -7.73 0.57 18.78
N GLN A 53 -7.10 -0.08 19.77
CA GLN A 53 -5.71 0.18 20.12
C GLN A 53 -4.77 -0.25 18.99
N GLU A 54 -4.99 -1.44 18.42
CA GLU A 54 -4.22 -1.95 17.29
C GLU A 54 -4.31 -1.01 16.07
N MET A 55 -5.48 -0.43 15.78
CA MET A 55 -5.62 0.53 14.68
C MET A 55 -4.80 1.81 14.88
N SER A 56 -4.51 2.17 16.13
CA SER A 56 -3.63 3.31 16.42
C SER A 56 -2.17 2.98 16.07
N GLU A 57 -1.71 1.76 16.38
CA GLU A 57 -0.37 1.30 16.01
C GLU A 57 -0.24 1.11 14.50
N VAL A 58 -1.24 0.51 13.84
CA VAL A 58 -1.26 0.39 12.37
C VAL A 58 -1.21 1.77 11.70
N ARG A 59 -1.97 2.75 12.21
CA ARG A 59 -1.94 4.13 11.70
C ARG A 59 -0.53 4.74 11.83
N LYS A 60 0.13 4.55 12.97
CA LYS A 60 1.50 5.04 13.21
C LYS A 60 2.50 4.41 12.24
N GLN A 61 2.43 3.08 12.05
CA GLN A 61 3.29 2.37 11.11
C GLN A 61 3.12 2.88 9.68
N LEU A 62 1.88 3.08 9.23
CA LEU A 62 1.60 3.59 7.88
C LEU A 62 2.09 5.03 7.67
N ASP A 63 1.98 5.87 8.69
CA ASP A 63 2.51 7.24 8.66
C ASP A 63 4.03 7.26 8.56
N GLU A 64 4.72 6.44 9.38
CA GLU A 64 6.18 6.33 9.38
C GLU A 64 6.75 5.75 8.08
N GLU A 65 6.11 4.71 7.53
CA GLU A 65 6.63 3.99 6.36
C GLU A 65 6.25 4.62 5.02
N ARG A 66 5.00 5.10 4.89
CA ARG A 66 4.44 5.51 3.58
C ARG A 66 3.89 6.93 3.56
N ARG A 67 3.97 7.67 4.69
CA ARG A 67 3.34 9.01 4.85
C ARG A 67 1.89 9.00 4.39
N PHE A 68 1.21 7.90 4.70
CA PHE A 68 -0.18 7.64 4.36
C PHE A 68 -0.97 7.59 5.66
N VAL A 69 -1.90 8.54 5.82
CA VAL A 69 -2.75 8.58 7.02
C VAL A 69 -3.90 7.60 6.84
N LEU A 70 -3.93 6.56 7.66
CA LEU A 70 -5.04 5.60 7.68
C LEU A 70 -6.34 6.29 8.10
N PRO A 71 -7.40 6.27 7.25
CA PRO A 71 -8.73 6.75 7.62
C PRO A 71 -9.31 6.04 8.85
N GLY A 72 -10.48 6.50 9.31
CA GLY A 72 -11.23 5.78 10.34
C GLY A 72 -11.62 4.38 9.87
N VAL A 73 -11.46 3.38 10.74
CA VAL A 73 -11.91 2.00 10.50
C VAL A 73 -13.17 1.77 11.32
N ARG A 74 -14.30 1.50 10.65
CA ARG A 74 -15.55 1.17 11.35
C ARG A 74 -15.66 -0.34 11.52
N PHE A 75 -15.88 -0.78 12.76
CA PHE A 75 -16.17 -2.17 13.06
C PHE A 75 -17.68 -2.37 13.25
N ARG A 76 -18.24 -3.42 12.65
CA ARG A 76 -19.64 -3.82 12.80
C ARG A 76 -19.74 -5.31 13.07
N ASP A 77 -20.69 -5.71 13.90
CA ASP A 77 -21.01 -7.12 14.06
C ASP A 77 -21.87 -7.59 12.88
N ASN A 78 -21.64 -8.83 12.43
CA ASN A 78 -22.46 -9.45 11.41
C ASN A 78 -22.79 -10.88 11.82
N THR A 79 -24.06 -11.12 12.15
CA THR A 79 -24.57 -12.42 12.60
C THR A 79 -24.63 -13.48 11.50
N ALA A 80 -24.50 -13.08 10.23
CA ALA A 80 -24.40 -14.00 9.11
C ALA A 80 -22.99 -14.58 8.93
N LEU A 81 -21.96 -13.98 9.54
CA LEU A 81 -20.60 -14.51 9.52
C LEU A 81 -20.43 -15.68 10.49
N LYS A 82 -19.49 -16.57 10.20
CA LYS A 82 -19.07 -17.58 11.18
C LYS A 82 -18.51 -16.91 12.43
N GLY A 83 -18.56 -17.60 13.57
CA GLY A 83 -18.15 -17.03 14.87
C GLY A 83 -16.76 -16.38 14.85
N LYS A 84 -15.79 -17.03 14.20
CA LYS A 84 -14.37 -16.63 14.16
C LYS A 84 -13.95 -15.84 12.92
N GLU A 85 -14.91 -15.44 12.10
CA GLU A 85 -14.68 -14.83 10.81
C GLU A 85 -14.73 -13.30 10.88
N PHE A 86 -13.95 -12.65 10.03
CA PHE A 86 -14.05 -11.22 9.77
C PHE A 86 -13.97 -10.95 8.26
N VAL A 87 -14.57 -9.85 7.83
CA VAL A 87 -14.58 -9.40 6.43
C VAL A 87 -14.20 -7.93 6.38
N ILE A 88 -13.27 -7.59 5.51
CA ILE A 88 -12.79 -6.22 5.29
C ILE A 88 -13.42 -5.69 4.00
N PHE A 89 -14.06 -4.54 4.12
CA PHE A 89 -14.65 -3.78 3.04
C PHE A 89 -13.91 -2.46 2.87
N LEU A 90 -13.64 -2.12 1.61
CA LEU A 90 -13.18 -0.78 1.23
C LEU A 90 -14.21 -0.18 0.30
N ARG A 91 -14.77 0.98 0.65
CA ARG A 91 -15.87 1.62 -0.11
C ARG A 91 -16.98 0.64 -0.48
N GLU A 92 -17.46 -0.11 0.50
CA GLU A 92 -18.50 -1.16 0.36
C GLU A 92 -18.14 -2.38 -0.50
N GLN A 93 -16.93 -2.46 -1.06
CA GLN A 93 -16.45 -3.66 -1.75
C GLN A 93 -15.71 -4.58 -0.78
N GLU A 94 -16.10 -5.87 -0.72
CA GLU A 94 -15.33 -6.89 0.00
C GLU A 94 -13.97 -7.08 -0.68
N VAL A 95 -12.89 -6.81 0.05
CA VAL A 95 -11.51 -6.93 -0.45
C VAL A 95 -10.72 -8.05 0.22
N ALA A 96 -11.11 -8.45 1.43
CA ALA A 96 -10.46 -9.52 2.15
C ALA A 96 -11.40 -10.16 3.18
N ARG A 97 -11.19 -11.45 3.42
CA ARG A 97 -11.91 -12.27 4.40
C ARG A 97 -10.93 -13.17 5.13
N GLY A 98 -11.15 -13.43 6.41
CA GLY A 98 -10.28 -14.28 7.19
C GLY A 98 -10.94 -14.85 8.43
N GLU A 99 -10.29 -15.84 9.02
CA GLU A 99 -10.67 -16.40 10.32
C GLU A 99 -9.50 -16.22 11.31
N VAL A 100 -9.83 -15.96 12.58
CA VAL A 100 -8.85 -15.78 13.66
C VAL A 100 -9.31 -16.54 14.90
N GLU A 101 -8.38 -17.18 15.60
CA GLU A 101 -8.67 -17.90 16.85
C GLU A 101 -8.57 -16.94 18.04
N PRO A 102 -9.69 -16.55 18.71
CA PRO A 102 -9.68 -15.44 19.67
C PRO A 102 -8.83 -15.68 20.94
N GLN A 103 -8.44 -16.92 21.22
CA GLN A 103 -7.67 -17.31 22.42
C GLN A 103 -6.32 -17.93 22.10
N MET A 104 -5.89 -17.88 20.83
CA MET A 104 -4.65 -18.48 20.37
C MET A 104 -3.77 -17.41 19.74
N TYR A 105 -2.47 -17.68 19.69
CA TYR A 105 -1.53 -16.87 18.92
C TYR A 105 -1.25 -17.52 17.58
N LEU A 106 -0.94 -16.70 16.58
CA LEU A 106 -0.42 -17.16 15.31
C LEU A 106 1.11 -17.09 15.33
N ALA A 107 1.79 -18.22 15.25
CA ALA A 107 3.23 -18.27 14.99
C ALA A 107 3.48 -18.45 13.49
N ALA A 108 4.19 -17.50 12.87
CA ALA A 108 4.46 -17.46 11.43
C ALA A 108 5.96 -17.36 11.12
N ALA A 109 6.41 -18.03 10.06
CA ALA A 109 7.79 -17.99 9.57
C ALA A 109 7.87 -18.21 8.06
N LYS A 110 8.86 -17.60 7.40
CA LYS A 110 9.13 -17.81 5.97
C LYS A 110 9.68 -19.20 5.67
N GLN A 111 10.46 -19.77 6.60
CA GLN A 111 11.03 -21.11 6.46
C GLN A 111 10.25 -22.10 7.34
N PRO A 112 9.71 -23.20 6.79
CA PRO A 112 8.91 -24.14 7.55
C PRO A 112 9.73 -24.88 8.62
N ALA A 113 11.05 -24.97 8.45
CA ALA A 113 11.97 -25.55 9.43
C ALA A 113 11.93 -24.83 10.79
N ILE A 114 11.68 -23.52 10.82
CA ILE A 114 11.57 -22.72 12.05
C ILE A 114 10.39 -23.20 12.91
N LEU A 115 9.28 -23.59 12.26
CA LEU A 115 8.07 -24.06 12.94
C LEU A 115 8.10 -25.54 13.32
N LYS A 116 9.12 -26.30 12.92
CA LYS A 116 9.19 -27.77 13.05
C LYS A 116 8.96 -28.24 14.50
N ASN A 117 9.47 -27.50 15.47
CA ASN A 117 9.42 -27.85 16.90
C ASN A 117 8.40 -27.03 17.70
N ILE A 118 7.51 -26.31 17.02
CA ILE A 118 6.45 -25.50 17.62
C ILE A 118 5.13 -26.29 17.54
N PRO A 119 4.61 -26.81 18.67
CA PRO A 119 3.31 -27.47 18.70
C PRO A 119 2.20 -26.48 18.35
N GLY A 120 1.17 -26.95 17.67
CA GLY A 120 0.04 -26.11 17.29
C GLY A 120 -0.71 -26.67 16.08
N ARG A 121 -1.85 -26.08 15.73
CA ARG A 121 -2.60 -26.48 14.54
C ARG A 121 -2.07 -25.72 13.32
N PRO A 122 -1.59 -26.39 12.25
CA PRO A 122 -1.16 -25.71 11.03
C PRO A 122 -2.28 -24.84 10.44
N MET A 123 -1.91 -23.71 9.85
CA MET A 123 -2.80 -22.87 9.06
C MET A 123 -2.02 -22.18 7.95
N GLU A 124 -2.68 -21.89 6.84
CA GLU A 124 -2.07 -21.18 5.72
C GLU A 124 -2.37 -19.68 5.84
N PRO A 125 -1.39 -18.82 6.22
CA PRO A 125 -1.64 -17.41 6.47
C PRO A 125 -1.79 -16.56 5.19
N GLY A 126 -1.45 -17.13 4.03
CA GLY A 126 -1.30 -16.46 2.74
C GLY A 126 0.12 -16.62 2.16
N SER A 127 0.41 -15.95 1.04
CA SER A 127 1.66 -16.16 0.27
C SER A 127 2.94 -15.94 1.09
N GLY A 128 3.89 -16.87 0.92
CA GLY A 128 5.28 -16.74 1.39
C GLY A 128 5.55 -17.06 2.87
N PHE A 129 4.53 -17.42 3.65
CA PHE A 129 4.68 -17.77 5.07
C PHE A 129 3.99 -19.09 5.41
N TYR A 130 4.59 -19.81 6.34
CA TYR A 130 3.98 -20.93 7.03
C TYR A 130 3.52 -20.45 8.40
N ALA A 131 2.39 -20.96 8.89
CA ALA A 131 1.92 -20.59 10.23
C ALA A 131 1.26 -21.73 11.00
N ARG A 132 1.20 -21.56 12.32
CA ARG A 132 0.47 -22.45 13.23
C ARG A 132 -0.26 -21.63 14.29
N TRP A 133 -1.47 -22.05 14.63
CA TRP A 133 -2.15 -21.62 15.84
C TRP A 133 -1.55 -22.30 17.06
N ILE A 134 -1.04 -21.51 18.00
CA ILE A 134 -0.34 -21.97 19.19
C ILE A 134 -1.05 -21.51 20.46
N ASP A 135 -0.94 -22.31 21.52
CA ASP A 135 -1.39 -21.93 22.85
C ASP A 135 -0.58 -20.71 23.35
N PRO A 136 -1.17 -19.74 24.07
CA PRO A 136 -0.47 -18.59 24.62
C PRO A 136 0.83 -18.92 25.38
N LYS A 137 0.89 -20.08 26.06
CA LYS A 137 2.09 -20.53 26.80
C LYS A 137 3.29 -20.83 25.89
N LEU A 138 3.07 -21.00 24.59
CA LEU A 138 4.12 -21.29 23.61
C LEU A 138 4.70 -20.02 22.95
N ARG A 139 4.19 -18.83 23.28
CA ARG A 139 4.64 -17.55 22.71
C ARG A 139 6.16 -17.37 22.82
N ASP A 140 6.69 -17.38 24.04
CA ASP A 140 8.14 -17.18 24.28
C ASP A 140 9.00 -18.21 23.55
N LYS A 141 8.51 -19.46 23.44
CA LYS A 141 9.22 -20.53 22.73
C LYS A 141 9.24 -20.27 21.23
N ALA A 142 8.11 -19.82 20.65
CA ALA A 142 8.00 -19.52 19.23
C ALA A 142 8.82 -18.28 18.84
N GLU A 143 8.78 -17.22 19.65
CA GLU A 143 9.60 -16.01 19.46
C GLU A 143 11.10 -16.35 19.50
N LYS A 144 11.56 -17.14 20.48
CA LYS A 144 12.96 -17.61 20.57
C LYS A 144 13.39 -18.49 19.39
N ALA A 145 12.46 -19.18 18.75
CA ALA A 145 12.73 -19.95 17.54
C ALA A 145 12.85 -19.07 16.29
N GLY A 146 12.53 -17.77 16.38
CA GLY A 146 12.53 -16.83 15.25
C GLY A 146 11.20 -16.75 14.52
N CYS A 147 10.09 -17.16 15.15
CA CYS A 147 8.75 -16.92 14.61
C CYS A 147 8.32 -15.48 14.86
N PHE A 148 7.59 -14.91 13.90
CA PHE A 148 6.69 -13.79 14.19
C PHE A 148 5.48 -14.36 14.92
N VAL A 149 5.17 -13.81 16.09
CA VAL A 149 4.03 -14.25 16.90
C VAL A 149 3.04 -13.11 16.98
N LEU A 150 1.81 -13.36 16.54
CA LEU A 150 0.74 -12.35 16.48
C LEU A 150 -0.45 -12.82 17.32
N GLY A 151 -0.98 -11.93 18.15
CA GLY A 151 -2.27 -12.09 18.81
C GLY A 151 -3.45 -11.94 17.83
N PRO A 152 -4.69 -12.21 18.28
CA PRO A 152 -5.88 -12.09 17.44
C PRO A 152 -6.07 -10.68 16.86
N GLU A 153 -5.96 -9.66 17.69
CA GLU A 153 -6.07 -8.25 17.29
C GLU A 153 -4.95 -7.84 16.34
N GLU A 154 -3.70 -8.22 16.63
CA GLU A 154 -2.52 -7.95 15.78
C GLU A 154 -2.65 -8.62 14.41
N LEU A 155 -3.21 -9.84 14.34
CA LEU A 155 -3.44 -10.52 13.06
C LEU A 155 -4.50 -9.81 12.21
N VAL A 156 -5.63 -9.43 12.82
CA VAL A 156 -6.67 -8.68 12.13
C VAL A 156 -6.12 -7.32 11.70
N GLY A 157 -5.36 -6.65 12.55
CA GLY A 157 -4.70 -5.38 12.23
C GLY A 157 -3.73 -5.50 11.07
N TRP A 158 -2.90 -6.55 11.05
CA TRP A 158 -2.01 -6.85 9.92
C TRP A 158 -2.77 -7.09 8.61
N LYS A 159 -3.91 -7.81 8.66
CA LYS A 159 -4.76 -8.06 7.48
C LYS A 159 -5.41 -6.78 6.97
N ILE A 160 -5.92 -5.92 7.86
CA ILE A 160 -6.45 -4.59 7.52
C ILE A 160 -5.36 -3.74 6.87
N ARG A 161 -4.18 -3.65 7.50
CA ARG A 161 -3.04 -2.90 6.96
C ARG A 161 -2.68 -3.38 5.56
N ARG A 162 -2.60 -4.69 5.35
CA ARG A 162 -2.29 -5.28 4.04
C ARG A 162 -3.34 -4.88 2.99
N ALA A 163 -4.62 -5.06 3.29
CA ALA A 163 -5.71 -4.69 2.38
C ALA A 163 -5.67 -3.19 2.05
N VAL A 164 -5.41 -2.33 3.04
CA VAL A 164 -5.32 -0.88 2.82
C VAL A 164 -4.12 -0.50 1.97
N VAL A 165 -2.95 -1.13 2.16
CA VAL A 165 -1.77 -0.87 1.33
C VAL A 165 -1.98 -1.36 -0.10
N GLU A 166 -2.59 -2.52 -0.28
CA GLU A 166 -2.89 -3.10 -1.59
C GLU A 166 -3.89 -2.24 -2.38
N HIS A 167 -4.80 -1.57 -1.70
CA HIS A 167 -5.80 -0.68 -2.28
C HIS A 167 -5.58 0.80 -1.93
N ALA A 168 -4.34 1.21 -1.66
CA ALA A 168 -4.06 2.53 -1.09
C ALA A 168 -4.55 3.69 -1.97
N GLY A 169 -4.47 3.56 -3.30
CA GLY A 169 -5.04 4.54 -4.24
C GLY A 169 -6.57 4.68 -4.12
N GLN A 170 -7.28 3.60 -3.76
CA GLN A 170 -8.70 3.67 -3.46
C GLN A 170 -8.94 4.25 -2.07
N VAL A 171 -8.15 3.93 -1.06
CA VAL A 171 -8.36 4.48 0.28
C VAL A 171 -8.05 5.99 0.33
N PHE A 172 -7.10 6.46 -0.47
CA PHE A 172 -6.69 7.87 -0.52
C PHE A 172 -7.69 8.73 -1.31
N GLY A 173 -8.48 9.53 -0.59
CA GLY A 173 -9.45 10.46 -1.15
C GLY A 173 -9.01 11.93 -1.10
N ARG A 174 -9.91 12.81 -1.53
CA ARG A 174 -9.69 14.26 -1.49
C ARG A 174 -9.51 14.77 -0.06
N GLN A 175 -10.23 14.21 0.90
CA GLN A 175 -10.14 14.62 2.30
C GLN A 175 -8.74 14.33 2.87
N GLU A 176 -8.21 13.14 2.63
CA GLU A 176 -6.85 12.75 3.05
C GLU A 176 -5.80 13.64 2.38
N MET A 177 -5.96 13.93 1.08
CA MET A 177 -5.08 14.85 0.35
C MET A 177 -5.10 16.26 0.96
N LEU A 178 -6.28 16.82 1.25
CA LEU A 178 -6.42 18.17 1.79
C LEU A 178 -5.86 18.28 3.21
N VAL A 179 -6.03 17.24 4.05
CA VAL A 179 -5.44 17.18 5.39
C VAL A 179 -3.91 17.14 5.33
N ALA A 180 -3.35 16.44 4.33
CA ALA A 180 -1.90 16.35 4.13
C ALA A 180 -1.28 17.56 3.41
N LEU A 181 -2.10 18.50 2.92
CA LEU A 181 -1.65 19.64 2.15
C LEU A 181 -1.18 20.79 3.07
N PRO A 182 0.04 21.35 2.87
CA PRO A 182 0.50 22.49 3.65
C PRO A 182 -0.37 23.74 3.45
N GLU A 183 -0.55 24.54 4.51
CA GLU A 183 -1.37 25.77 4.49
C GLU A 183 -0.98 26.75 3.38
N LEU A 184 0.32 26.89 3.07
CA LEU A 184 0.78 27.79 2.02
C LEU A 184 0.28 27.38 0.62
N LEU A 185 0.10 26.09 0.38
CA LEU A 185 -0.36 25.55 -0.90
C LEU A 185 -1.89 25.41 -0.94
N SER A 186 -2.54 25.32 0.22
CA SER A 186 -4.00 25.13 0.30
C SER A 186 -4.77 26.25 -0.36
N GLY A 187 -4.35 27.52 -0.24
CA GLY A 187 -5.02 28.65 -0.89
C GLY A 187 -5.08 28.51 -2.42
N ALA A 188 -3.94 28.18 -3.04
CA ALA A 188 -3.87 27.98 -4.49
C ALA A 188 -4.69 26.76 -4.94
N MET A 189 -4.54 25.64 -4.23
CA MET A 189 -5.27 24.40 -4.53
C MET A 189 -6.79 24.56 -4.35
N ASN A 190 -7.24 25.26 -3.30
CA ASN A 190 -8.66 25.49 -3.01
C ASN A 190 -9.35 26.31 -4.11
N SER A 191 -8.60 27.17 -4.81
CA SER A 191 -9.12 27.98 -5.91
C SER A 191 -9.16 27.27 -7.28
N ASP A 192 -8.50 26.12 -7.42
CA ASP A 192 -8.38 25.38 -8.68
C ASP A 192 -8.76 23.90 -8.47
N LEU A 193 -10.03 23.58 -8.72
CA LEU A 193 -10.55 22.22 -8.59
C LEU A 193 -9.86 21.24 -9.55
N ALA A 194 -9.50 21.68 -10.76
CA ALA A 194 -8.81 20.84 -11.72
C ALA A 194 -7.39 20.50 -11.26
N ALA A 195 -6.69 21.44 -10.60
CA ALA A 195 -5.42 21.16 -9.94
C ALA A 195 -5.58 20.15 -8.80
N GLN A 196 -6.63 20.27 -7.98
CA GLN A 196 -6.90 19.26 -6.95
C GLN A 196 -7.12 17.87 -7.53
N ASP A 197 -7.90 17.76 -8.61
CA ASP A 197 -8.21 16.47 -9.24
C ASP A 197 -6.96 15.83 -9.81
N ARG A 198 -6.09 16.62 -10.47
CA ARG A 198 -4.79 16.14 -10.95
C ARG A 198 -3.87 15.74 -9.81
N CYS A 199 -3.78 16.54 -8.75
CA CYS A 199 -2.95 16.23 -7.58
C CYS A 199 -3.41 14.94 -6.90
N LEU A 200 -4.72 14.78 -6.70
CA LEU A 200 -5.29 13.56 -6.15
C LEU A 200 -4.95 12.35 -7.03
N ARG A 201 -5.15 12.45 -8.35
CA ARG A 201 -4.86 11.36 -9.28
C ARG A 201 -3.38 10.97 -9.28
N VAL A 202 -2.47 11.93 -9.25
CA VAL A 202 -1.02 11.67 -9.17
C VAL A 202 -0.67 10.97 -7.85
N CYS A 203 -1.21 11.44 -6.72
CA CYS A 203 -1.00 10.79 -5.42
C CYS A 203 -1.52 9.34 -5.40
N GLN A 204 -2.70 9.09 -6.00
CA GLN A 204 -3.27 7.75 -6.13
C GLN A 204 -2.41 6.84 -6.99
N ASN A 205 -1.93 7.33 -8.14
CA ASN A 205 -1.02 6.56 -9.01
C ASN A 205 0.28 6.17 -8.27
N LEU A 206 0.88 7.10 -7.49
CA LEU A 206 2.05 6.79 -6.67
C LEU A 206 1.74 5.69 -5.64
N LEU A 207 0.59 5.77 -4.97
CA LEU A 207 0.17 4.78 -3.97
C LEU A 207 -0.12 3.41 -4.59
N GLU A 208 -0.72 3.36 -5.78
CA GLU A 208 -0.93 2.12 -6.56
C GLU A 208 0.41 1.44 -6.88
N GLU A 209 1.46 2.22 -7.10
CA GLU A 209 2.83 1.73 -7.28
C GLU A 209 3.60 1.55 -5.96
N ARG A 210 2.90 1.52 -4.82
CA ARG A 210 3.49 1.36 -3.47
C ARG A 210 4.52 2.45 -3.15
N LEU A 211 4.34 3.67 -3.66
CA LEU A 211 5.16 4.84 -3.35
C LEU A 211 4.40 5.84 -2.46
N PRO A 212 5.11 6.65 -1.64
CA PRO A 212 4.48 7.67 -0.83
C PRO A 212 3.86 8.74 -1.72
N PRO A 213 2.68 9.29 -1.36
CA PRO A 213 1.94 10.20 -2.24
C PRO A 213 2.62 11.57 -2.38
N GLN A 214 3.53 11.94 -1.46
CA GLN A 214 4.29 13.20 -1.49
C GLN A 214 3.44 14.45 -1.76
N VAL A 215 2.27 14.55 -1.10
CA VAL A 215 1.23 15.55 -1.38
C VAL A 215 1.77 16.97 -1.59
N LYS A 216 2.70 17.41 -0.74
CA LYS A 216 3.36 18.72 -0.90
C LYS A 216 4.08 18.87 -2.25
N ALA A 217 4.99 17.94 -2.57
CA ALA A 217 5.80 18.02 -3.78
C ALA A 217 4.94 17.84 -5.05
N VAL A 218 3.93 16.98 -4.97
CA VAL A 218 2.96 16.80 -6.06
C VAL A 218 2.13 18.06 -6.27
N ALA A 219 1.66 18.72 -5.20
CA ALA A 219 0.92 19.97 -5.31
C ALA A 219 1.79 21.09 -5.93
N GLU A 220 3.05 21.24 -5.51
CA GLU A 220 4.00 22.17 -6.13
C GLU A 220 4.19 21.88 -7.63
N LEU A 221 4.32 20.59 -7.98
CA LEU A 221 4.44 20.15 -9.37
C LEU A 221 3.17 20.46 -10.18
N VAL A 222 1.97 20.24 -9.63
CA VAL A 222 0.70 20.47 -10.34
C VAL A 222 0.42 21.96 -10.54
N LEU A 223 0.83 22.81 -9.59
CA LEU A 223 0.63 24.25 -9.64
C LEU A 223 1.63 24.97 -10.56
N ASP A 224 2.74 24.33 -10.92
CA ASP A 224 3.70 24.86 -11.88
C ASP A 224 3.09 24.90 -13.30
N LYS A 225 2.85 26.12 -13.79
CA LYS A 225 2.23 26.38 -15.11
C LYS A 225 3.21 26.33 -16.27
N GLY A 226 4.52 26.18 -16.02
CA GLY A 226 5.55 26.16 -17.06
C GLY A 226 5.68 24.82 -17.79
N GLN A 227 4.78 23.87 -17.53
CA GLN A 227 4.96 22.48 -17.92
C GLN A 227 4.49 22.20 -19.34
N VAL A 228 5.32 21.44 -20.07
CA VAL A 228 5.01 21.00 -21.43
C VAL A 228 3.82 20.04 -21.45
N ARG A 229 3.68 19.21 -20.41
CA ARG A 229 2.56 18.30 -20.19
C ARG A 229 2.14 18.36 -18.73
N SER A 230 0.83 18.50 -18.52
CA SER A 230 0.22 18.60 -17.20
C SER A 230 -0.84 17.51 -16.97
N ASP A 231 -0.89 16.47 -17.81
CA ASP A 231 -1.74 15.31 -17.55
C ASP A 231 -1.21 14.51 -16.36
N ALA A 232 -2.10 13.75 -15.70
CA ALA A 232 -1.77 13.05 -14.48
C ALA A 232 -0.66 11.99 -14.68
N ASP A 233 -0.58 11.37 -15.85
CA ASP A 233 0.44 10.35 -16.14
C ASP A 233 1.83 10.98 -16.23
N SER A 234 1.97 12.06 -17.01
CA SER A 234 3.22 12.80 -17.14
C SER A 234 3.69 13.37 -15.80
N LEU A 235 2.76 13.89 -15.00
CA LEU A 235 3.04 14.39 -13.66
C LEU A 235 3.48 13.26 -12.71
N THR A 236 2.89 12.07 -12.84
CA THR A 236 3.27 10.89 -12.05
C THR A 236 4.72 10.48 -12.33
N GLU A 237 5.11 10.36 -13.59
CA GLU A 237 6.50 10.03 -13.97
C GLU A 237 7.51 11.04 -13.42
N ARG A 238 7.16 12.34 -13.46
CA ARG A 238 8.00 13.40 -12.89
C ARG A 238 8.09 13.31 -11.38
N ALA A 239 6.97 13.07 -10.69
CA ALA A 239 6.96 12.88 -9.25
C ALA A 239 7.83 11.66 -8.86
N ARG A 240 7.73 10.55 -9.59
CA ARG A 240 8.58 9.36 -9.38
C ARG A 240 10.06 9.66 -9.56
N ALA A 241 10.45 10.46 -10.55
CA ALA A 241 11.85 10.85 -10.74
C ALA A 241 12.43 11.59 -9.51
N THR A 242 11.61 12.33 -8.76
CA THR A 242 12.02 12.95 -7.49
C THR A 242 12.17 11.95 -6.33
N LEU A 243 11.52 10.79 -6.44
CA LEU A 243 11.50 9.71 -5.44
C LEU A 243 12.58 8.65 -5.64
N LYS A 244 13.54 8.85 -6.54
CA LYS A 244 14.61 7.87 -6.86
C LYS A 244 15.28 7.22 -5.64
N ASN A 245 15.60 7.98 -4.60
CA ASN A 245 16.20 7.44 -3.37
C ASN A 245 15.26 6.49 -2.64
N TRP A 246 13.98 6.82 -2.61
CA TRP A 246 12.95 6.02 -1.97
C TRP A 246 12.70 4.73 -2.75
N ILE A 247 12.49 4.86 -4.07
CA ILE A 247 12.33 3.72 -4.99
C ILE A 247 13.53 2.77 -4.87
N CYS A 248 14.76 3.30 -4.90
CA CYS A 248 15.96 2.49 -4.80
C CYS A 248 16.12 1.82 -3.43
N ALA A 249 15.71 2.47 -2.35
CA ALA A 249 15.75 1.87 -1.01
C ALA A 249 14.72 0.75 -0.84
N ASP A 250 13.52 0.91 -1.40
CA ASP A 250 12.46 -0.10 -1.37
C ASP A 250 12.81 -1.34 -2.21
N LEU A 251 13.43 -1.14 -3.37
CA LEU A 251 13.82 -2.23 -4.28
C LEU A 251 15.19 -2.88 -3.97
N ALA A 252 15.93 -2.36 -2.98
CA ALA A 252 17.23 -2.92 -2.63
C ALA A 252 17.08 -4.33 -2.04
N ALA A 253 17.88 -5.28 -2.51
CA ALA A 253 17.81 -6.68 -2.06
C ALA A 253 18.17 -6.86 -0.56
N ASP A 254 18.97 -5.93 -0.03
CA ASP A 254 19.30 -5.80 1.39
C ASP A 254 19.36 -4.30 1.70
N PRO A 255 18.72 -3.79 2.78
CA PRO A 255 18.77 -2.39 3.18
C PRO A 255 20.18 -1.80 3.31
N LYS A 256 21.20 -2.65 3.58
CA LYS A 256 22.61 -2.24 3.64
C LYS A 256 23.30 -2.31 2.29
N SER A 257 22.80 -3.13 1.38
CA SER A 257 23.30 -3.21 0.01
C SER A 257 22.66 -2.13 -0.84
N LYS A 258 23.46 -1.23 -1.40
CA LYS A 258 22.98 -0.33 -2.46
C LYS A 258 22.93 -1.06 -3.80
N SER A 259 22.38 -2.27 -3.83
CA SER A 259 22.27 -3.06 -5.06
C SER A 259 20.86 -3.55 -5.31
N ILE A 260 20.40 -3.34 -6.55
CA ILE A 260 19.06 -3.69 -7.02
C ILE A 260 19.23 -4.75 -8.08
N VAL A 261 18.54 -5.87 -7.91
CA VAL A 261 18.58 -6.99 -8.85
C VAL A 261 17.42 -6.85 -9.82
N VAL A 262 17.71 -6.80 -11.12
CA VAL A 262 16.70 -6.48 -12.14
C VAL A 262 16.73 -7.44 -13.32
N ALA A 263 15.57 -7.63 -13.94
CA ALA A 263 15.43 -8.15 -15.29
C ALA A 263 15.35 -6.98 -16.30
N THR A 264 15.71 -7.22 -17.57
CA THR A 264 15.55 -6.23 -18.65
C THR A 264 14.74 -6.84 -19.79
N LEU A 265 14.08 -6.01 -20.59
CA LEU A 265 13.38 -6.46 -21.79
C LEU A 265 14.38 -6.72 -22.92
N ASN A 266 14.06 -7.65 -23.83
CA ASN A 266 14.79 -7.73 -25.09
C ASN A 266 14.43 -6.53 -26.01
N PRO A 267 15.34 -6.13 -26.92
CA PRO A 267 15.11 -4.97 -27.78
C PRO A 267 13.87 -5.08 -28.71
N ALA A 268 13.49 -6.30 -29.10
CA ALA A 268 12.34 -6.51 -29.99
C ALA A 268 11.01 -6.19 -29.27
N LEU A 269 10.88 -6.61 -28.02
CA LEU A 269 9.71 -6.32 -27.18
C LEU A 269 9.67 -4.83 -26.81
N GLU A 270 10.83 -4.22 -26.52
CA GLU A 270 10.90 -2.76 -26.31
C GLU A 270 10.40 -1.97 -27.52
N SER A 271 10.79 -2.35 -28.75
CA SER A 271 10.31 -1.68 -29.98
C SER A 271 8.81 -1.84 -30.15
N LYS A 272 8.27 -3.05 -29.96
CA LYS A 272 6.82 -3.30 -30.03
C LYS A 272 6.03 -2.44 -29.04
N ILE A 273 6.47 -2.39 -27.79
CA ILE A 273 5.79 -1.60 -26.75
C ILE A 273 5.89 -0.11 -27.08
N ARG A 274 7.05 0.36 -27.55
CA ARG A 274 7.25 1.75 -27.98
C ARG A 274 6.32 2.15 -29.12
N GLU A 275 6.14 1.28 -30.11
CA GLU A 275 5.25 1.53 -31.25
C GLU A 275 3.77 1.49 -30.83
N ALA A 276 3.42 0.66 -29.85
CA ALA A 276 2.06 0.56 -29.33
C ALA A 276 1.70 1.71 -28.38
N ALA A 277 2.67 2.28 -27.68
CA ALA A 277 2.52 3.37 -26.72
C ALA A 277 2.47 4.75 -27.41
N SER A 278 1.48 5.56 -27.08
CA SER A 278 1.38 6.94 -27.55
C SER A 278 0.93 7.87 -26.43
N TRP A 279 1.58 9.02 -26.33
CA TRP A 279 1.27 10.05 -25.34
C TRP A 279 0.40 11.13 -25.97
N GLY A 280 -0.83 11.26 -25.47
CA GLY A 280 -1.81 12.28 -25.87
C GLY A 280 -1.99 13.37 -24.82
N THR A 281 -3.07 14.15 -24.96
CA THR A 281 -3.48 15.18 -23.99
C THR A 281 -3.97 14.57 -22.67
N ASP A 282 -4.57 13.38 -22.74
CA ASP A 282 -5.17 12.69 -21.58
C ASP A 282 -4.23 11.68 -20.93
N GLY A 283 -2.94 11.68 -21.34
CA GLY A 283 -1.91 10.77 -20.83
C GLY A 283 -1.54 9.66 -21.82
N LEU A 284 -1.06 8.55 -21.27
CA LEU A 284 -0.52 7.43 -22.04
C LEU A 284 -1.63 6.48 -22.50
N THR A 285 -1.69 6.21 -23.80
CA THR A 285 -2.52 5.16 -24.38
C THR A 285 -1.64 4.04 -24.96
N ILE A 286 -2.12 2.81 -24.90
CA ILE A 286 -1.41 1.62 -25.38
C ILE A 286 -2.35 0.85 -26.29
N ARG A 287 -1.92 0.59 -27.54
CA ARG A 287 -2.64 -0.29 -28.47
C ARG A 287 -2.39 -1.76 -28.13
N ASP A 288 -3.35 -2.62 -28.42
CA ASP A 288 -3.22 -4.09 -28.28
C ASP A 288 -2.78 -4.57 -26.88
N VAL A 289 -3.28 -3.92 -25.82
CA VAL A 289 -2.93 -4.18 -24.40
C VAL A 289 -2.95 -5.67 -24.05
N ALA A 290 -4.00 -6.39 -24.46
CA ALA A 290 -4.14 -7.82 -24.15
C ALA A 290 -3.07 -8.70 -24.80
N ALA A 291 -2.69 -8.40 -26.05
CA ALA A 291 -1.68 -9.18 -26.77
C ALA A 291 -0.28 -8.93 -26.18
N LEU A 292 0.07 -7.66 -25.95
CA LEU A 292 1.35 -7.28 -25.35
C LEU A 292 1.49 -7.75 -23.91
N GLY A 293 0.42 -7.62 -23.11
CA GLY A 293 0.37 -8.12 -21.73
C GLY A 293 0.64 -9.63 -21.66
N LYS A 294 0.00 -10.41 -22.54
CA LYS A 294 0.21 -11.86 -22.62
C LYS A 294 1.63 -12.24 -23.07
N GLU A 295 2.19 -11.52 -24.05
CA GLU A 295 3.58 -11.76 -24.51
C GLU A 295 4.56 -11.50 -23.36
N LEU A 296 4.40 -10.38 -22.65
CA LEU A 296 5.20 -10.00 -21.50
C LEU A 296 5.06 -11.00 -20.33
N GLY A 297 3.83 -11.43 -20.03
CA GLY A 297 3.56 -12.44 -19.00
C GLY A 297 4.15 -13.81 -19.31
N THR A 298 4.17 -14.20 -20.58
CA THR A 298 4.82 -15.44 -21.04
C THR A 298 6.33 -15.37 -20.86
N ALA A 299 6.94 -14.20 -21.09
CA ALA A 299 8.37 -14.01 -20.85
C ALA A 299 8.69 -14.07 -19.34
N LEU A 300 7.87 -13.40 -18.52
CA LEU A 300 8.04 -13.35 -17.07
C LEU A 300 7.85 -14.68 -16.36
N SER A 301 6.87 -15.50 -16.78
CA SER A 301 6.63 -16.82 -16.17
C SER A 301 7.82 -17.79 -16.31
N LYS A 302 8.70 -17.55 -17.29
CA LYS A 302 9.94 -18.33 -17.49
C LYS A 302 11.09 -17.83 -16.63
N SER A 303 11.00 -16.61 -16.11
CA SER A 303 12.02 -16.06 -15.22
C SER A 303 11.94 -16.67 -13.83
N LYS A 304 13.09 -17.09 -13.30
CA LYS A 304 13.26 -17.41 -11.88
C LYS A 304 14.09 -16.31 -11.26
N GLY A 305 13.43 -15.46 -10.47
CA GLY A 305 14.08 -14.50 -9.60
C GLY A 305 14.18 -13.08 -10.17
N SER A 306 13.98 -12.13 -9.26
CA SER A 306 13.87 -10.66 -9.43
C SER A 306 12.48 -10.22 -9.84
N GLU A 307 11.72 -9.64 -8.92
CA GLU A 307 10.39 -9.04 -9.13
C GLU A 307 10.50 -7.58 -9.64
N VAL A 308 11.60 -7.24 -10.32
CA VAL A 308 11.89 -5.86 -10.76
C VAL A 308 12.31 -5.85 -12.22
N LEU A 309 11.60 -5.08 -13.04
CA LEU A 309 11.95 -4.80 -14.43
C LEU A 309 12.62 -3.44 -14.58
N TYR A 310 13.77 -3.41 -15.24
CA TYR A 310 14.52 -2.21 -15.53
C TYR A 310 14.38 -1.87 -17.01
N VAL A 311 13.77 -0.71 -17.30
CA VAL A 311 13.35 -0.31 -18.65
C VAL A 311 13.68 1.17 -18.92
N PRO A 312 13.77 1.58 -20.20
CA PRO A 312 13.85 3.00 -20.57
C PRO A 312 12.69 3.82 -19.99
N ASP A 313 12.96 5.06 -19.58
CA ASP A 313 11.99 5.92 -18.89
C ASP A 313 10.68 6.10 -19.69
N GLU A 314 10.80 6.26 -21.00
CA GLU A 314 9.67 6.42 -21.92
C GLU A 314 8.72 5.22 -22.00
N LEU A 315 9.18 4.03 -21.59
CA LEU A 315 8.40 2.79 -21.58
C LEU A 315 7.90 2.42 -20.19
N ARG A 316 8.40 3.07 -19.12
CA ARG A 316 8.18 2.65 -17.73
C ARG A 316 6.69 2.53 -17.37
N LEU A 317 5.91 3.60 -17.61
CA LEU A 317 4.47 3.58 -17.34
C LEU A 317 3.72 2.57 -18.23
N ALA A 318 4.12 2.43 -19.50
CA ALA A 318 3.49 1.50 -20.43
C ALA A 318 3.68 0.04 -19.97
N VAL A 319 4.92 -0.31 -19.62
CA VAL A 319 5.29 -1.62 -19.09
C VAL A 319 4.57 -1.86 -17.76
N HIS A 320 4.53 -0.87 -16.86
CA HIS A 320 3.79 -0.99 -15.60
C HIS A 320 2.31 -1.35 -15.84
N ARG A 321 1.60 -0.60 -16.69
CA ARG A 321 0.18 -0.86 -17.02
C ARG A 321 -0.06 -2.24 -17.65
N LEU A 322 0.88 -2.71 -18.48
CA LEU A 322 0.80 -4.03 -19.10
C LEU A 322 0.99 -5.17 -18.09
N LEU A 323 1.72 -4.92 -16.99
CA LEU A 323 2.05 -5.92 -15.98
C LEU A 323 1.04 -6.02 -14.85
N THR A 324 0.52 -4.88 -14.38
CA THR A 324 -0.36 -4.82 -13.19
C THR A 324 -1.51 -5.85 -13.20
N PRO A 325 -2.17 -6.17 -14.33
CA PRO A 325 -3.27 -7.14 -14.34
C PRO A 325 -2.87 -8.58 -13.97
N GLU A 326 -1.68 -9.02 -14.37
CA GLU A 326 -1.23 -10.42 -14.18
C GLU A 326 -0.10 -10.56 -13.16
N PHE A 327 0.69 -9.51 -12.94
CA PHE A 327 1.92 -9.50 -12.16
C PHE A 327 1.98 -8.28 -11.23
N SER A 328 0.99 -8.12 -10.35
CA SER A 328 0.87 -6.98 -9.42
C SER A 328 2.00 -6.88 -8.38
N ASP A 329 2.78 -7.94 -8.17
CA ASP A 329 3.95 -7.95 -7.31
C ASP A 329 5.23 -7.47 -8.00
N TRP A 330 5.22 -7.33 -9.33
CA TRP A 330 6.38 -6.83 -10.08
C TRP A 330 6.45 -5.32 -10.05
N SER A 331 7.64 -4.81 -9.77
CA SER A 331 7.97 -3.39 -9.81
C SER A 331 8.63 -3.02 -11.15
N VAL A 332 8.31 -1.85 -11.70
CA VAL A 332 8.94 -1.34 -12.92
C VAL A 332 9.77 -0.11 -12.59
N LEU A 333 11.06 -0.19 -12.89
CA LEU A 333 12.08 0.80 -12.59
C LEU A 333 12.58 1.46 -13.89
N GLY A 334 12.45 2.77 -13.99
CA GLY A 334 13.01 3.58 -15.06
C GLY A 334 14.53 3.78 -14.92
N HIS A 335 15.21 4.02 -16.03
CA HIS A 335 16.65 4.33 -16.04
C HIS A 335 17.02 5.54 -15.17
N SER A 336 16.20 6.60 -15.21
CA SER A 336 16.40 7.83 -14.45
C SER A 336 16.06 7.73 -12.96
N GLU A 337 15.38 6.65 -12.55
CA GLU A 337 14.94 6.41 -11.17
C GLU A 337 16.04 5.78 -10.30
N VAL A 338 17.19 5.45 -10.90
CA VAL A 338 18.36 4.93 -10.18
C VAL A 338 19.11 6.08 -9.49
N ALA A 339 19.04 6.11 -8.17
CA ALA A 339 19.74 7.10 -7.36
C ALA A 339 21.27 6.91 -7.39
N ALA A 340 22.00 8.02 -7.19
CA ALA A 340 23.45 7.99 -7.14
C ALA A 340 23.96 7.05 -6.02
N GLY A 341 24.92 6.18 -6.36
CA GLY A 341 25.49 5.20 -5.44
C GLY A 341 24.74 3.87 -5.36
N TYR A 342 23.60 3.71 -6.06
CA TYR A 342 22.98 2.40 -6.28
C TYR A 342 23.56 1.70 -7.51
N ILE A 343 23.71 0.38 -7.41
CA ILE A 343 24.25 -0.48 -8.47
C ILE A 343 23.15 -1.41 -8.95
N VAL A 344 22.85 -1.34 -10.25
CA VAL A 344 21.89 -2.23 -10.90
C VAL A 344 22.59 -3.52 -11.34
N LYS A 345 22.17 -4.65 -10.79
CA LYS A 345 22.67 -5.99 -11.13
C LYS A 345 21.66 -6.69 -12.03
N LYS A 346 21.98 -6.78 -13.32
CA LYS A 346 21.13 -7.47 -14.31
C LYS A 346 21.26 -8.98 -14.14
N THR A 347 20.14 -9.68 -14.00
CA THR A 347 20.14 -11.16 -13.88
C THR A 347 19.88 -11.85 -15.20
N HIS A 348 18.91 -11.38 -15.97
CA HIS A 348 18.52 -11.97 -17.24
C HIS A 348 17.76 -10.98 -18.12
N VAL A 349 17.64 -11.34 -19.40
CA VAL A 349 16.89 -10.61 -20.42
C VAL A 349 15.65 -11.44 -20.77
N LEU A 350 14.48 -10.80 -20.77
CA LEU A 350 13.18 -11.42 -21.06
C LEU A 350 12.91 -11.60 -22.56
#